data_AF-A0A183AFW3-F1
#
_entry.id   AF-A0A183AFW3-F1
#
_cell.length_a   1.000
_cell.length_b   1.000
_cell.length_c   1.000
_cell.angle_alpha   90.00
_cell.angle_beta   90.00
_cell.angle_gamma   90.00
#
_symmetry.space_group_name_H-M   'P 1'
#
loop_
_entity.id
_entity.type
_entity.pdbx_description
1 polymer ?
#
loop_
_entity_poly.entity_id
_entity_poly.type
_entity_poly.pdbx_seq_one_letter_code
_entity_poly.pdbx_strand_id
1 'polypeptide(L)'
;MENTDYCQLCTLTMDQLKEWIQKPSMKTLYEKAVDAACKHTGAMYSMCKETIMYGIQVAIEFVEKEDSTAACRSGSKHSVVKEFAMD
;
A
#
# COMPACT_ATOMS: atom_id res chain seq x y z
N MET A 1 8.34 27.28 -5.14
CA MET A 1 9.31 26.19 -5.43
C MET A 1 8.69 24.93 -4.84
N GLU A 2 7.95 24.18 -5.66
CA GLU A 2 7.20 23.00 -5.21
C GLU A 2 8.19 21.89 -4.83
N ASN A 3 8.28 21.59 -3.54
CA ASN A 3 8.63 20.32 -2.89
C ASN A 3 9.12 19.19 -3.82
N THR A 4 10.21 19.43 -4.53
CA THR A 4 10.76 18.51 -5.54
C THR A 4 11.25 17.26 -4.84
N ASP A 5 11.79 17.44 -3.63
CA ASP A 5 12.26 16.37 -2.75
C ASP A 5 11.10 15.47 -2.26
N TYR A 6 9.94 16.03 -1.91
CA TYR A 6 8.76 15.23 -1.53
C TYR A 6 8.21 14.44 -2.73
N CYS A 7 8.05 15.09 -3.89
CA CYS A 7 7.57 14.41 -5.09
C CYS A 7 8.52 13.27 -5.48
N GLN A 8 9.83 13.51 -5.44
CA GLN A 8 10.84 12.49 -5.70
C GLN A 8 10.79 11.36 -4.67
N LEU A 9 10.76 11.67 -3.37
CA LEU A 9 10.67 10.68 -2.31
C LEU A 9 9.39 9.84 -2.41
N CYS A 10 8.25 10.49 -2.68
CA CYS A 10 6.97 9.82 -2.87
C CYS A 10 7.02 8.88 -4.08
N THR A 11 7.51 9.36 -5.24
CA THR A 11 7.60 8.52 -6.44
C THR A 11 8.54 7.34 -6.21
N LEU A 12 9.72 7.56 -5.60
CA LEU A 12 10.64 6.49 -5.24
C LEU A 12 10.00 5.47 -4.29
N THR A 13 9.26 5.93 -3.28
CA THR A 13 8.60 5.07 -2.30
C THR A 13 7.47 4.26 -2.96
N MET A 14 6.69 4.87 -3.84
CA MET A 14 5.63 4.19 -4.59
C MET A 14 6.18 3.15 -5.54
N ASP A 15 7.28 3.44 -6.23
CA ASP A 15 7.92 2.49 -7.13
C ASP A 15 8.53 1.31 -6.35
N GLN A 16 9.19 1.58 -5.22
CA GLN A 16 9.66 0.53 -4.31
C GLN A 16 8.52 -0.30 -3.74
N LEU A 17 7.40 0.32 -3.38
CA LEU A 17 6.21 -0.38 -2.90
C LEU A 17 5.70 -1.33 -3.98
N LYS A 18 5.56 -0.86 -5.23
CA LYS A 18 5.16 -1.70 -6.37
C LYS A 18 6.08 -2.88 -6.57
N GLU A 19 7.39 -2.68 -6.50
CA GLU A 19 8.33 -3.80 -6.59
C GLU A 19 8.21 -4.78 -5.42
N TRP A 20 8.01 -4.26 -4.20
CA TRP A 20 7.94 -5.08 -3.00
C TRP A 20 6.70 -5.95 -2.97
N ILE A 21 5.51 -5.40 -3.26
CA ILE A 21 4.25 -6.15 -3.22
C ILE A 21 4.22 -7.34 -4.19
N GLN A 22 5.03 -7.30 -5.26
CA GLN A 22 5.18 -8.40 -6.22
C GLN A 22 6.09 -9.53 -5.73
N LYS A 23 6.87 -9.32 -4.66
CA LYS A 23 7.80 -10.34 -4.18
C LYS A 23 7.02 -11.53 -3.61
N PRO A 24 7.42 -12.78 -3.93
CA PRO A 24 6.80 -13.98 -3.34
C PRO A 24 6.80 -13.96 -1.80
N SER A 25 7.83 -13.37 -1.19
CA SER A 25 7.93 -13.19 0.26
C SER A 25 6.81 -12.32 0.83
N MET A 26 6.33 -11.31 0.10
CA MET A 26 5.21 -10.48 0.54
C MET A 26 3.90 -11.26 0.50
N LYS A 27 3.67 -12.09 -0.53
CA LYS A 27 2.52 -13.00 -0.57
C LYS A 27 2.50 -13.92 0.66
N THR A 28 3.62 -14.54 0.99
CA THR A 28 3.74 -15.38 2.20
C THR A 28 3.50 -14.60 3.48
N LEU A 29 3.93 -13.34 3.55
CA LEU A 29 3.68 -12.47 4.70
C LEU A 29 2.19 -12.19 4.87
N TYR A 30 1.48 -11.84 3.79
CA TYR A 30 0.04 -11.62 3.80
C TYR A 30 -0.71 -12.86 4.24
N GLU A 31 -0.39 -14.02 3.65
CA GLU A 31 -1.04 -15.29 4.00
C GLU A 31 -0.90 -15.61 5.49
N LYS A 32 0.29 -15.43 6.07
CA LYS A 32 0.53 -15.65 7.50
C LYS A 32 -0.18 -14.63 8.39
N ALA A 33 -0.19 -13.36 7.99
CA ALA A 33 -0.86 -12.31 8.74
C ALA A 33 -2.38 -12.53 8.76
N VAL A 34 -2.97 -12.88 7.60
CA VAL A 34 -4.38 -13.23 7.47
C VAL A 34 -4.71 -14.48 8.28
N ASP A 35 -3.85 -15.49 8.25
CA ASP A 35 -4.03 -16.70 9.05
C ASP A 35 -4.10 -16.40 10.54
N ALA A 36 -3.16 -15.59 11.04
CA ALA A 36 -3.12 -15.16 12.44
C ALA A 36 -4.34 -14.32 12.83
N ALA A 37 -4.75 -13.37 11.99
CA ALA A 37 -5.90 -12.51 12.23
C ALA A 37 -7.22 -13.30 12.26
N CYS A 38 -7.39 -14.23 11.33
CA CYS A 38 -8.63 -15.00 11.20
C CYS A 38 -8.75 -16.17 12.18
N LYS A 39 -7.65 -16.63 12.80
CA LYS A 39 -7.61 -17.79 13.69
C LYS A 39 -8.64 -17.74 14.83
N HIS A 40 -8.97 -16.55 15.32
CA HIS A 40 -9.89 -16.36 16.45
C HIS A 40 -11.37 -16.28 16.05
N THR A 41 -11.69 -16.29 14.76
CA THR A 41 -13.06 -16.17 14.25
C THR A 41 -13.87 -17.47 14.31
N GLY A 42 -13.22 -18.59 14.68
CA GLY A 42 -13.86 -19.88 14.86
C GLY A 42 -14.51 -20.39 13.56
N ALA A 43 -15.82 -20.60 13.58
CA ALA A 43 -16.57 -21.11 12.43
C ALA A 43 -16.48 -20.21 11.18
N MET A 44 -16.18 -18.92 11.35
CA MET A 44 -16.06 -17.96 10.24
C MET A 44 -14.66 -17.92 9.61
N TYR A 45 -13.72 -18.76 10.05
CA TYR A 45 -12.32 -18.71 9.61
C TYR A 45 -12.15 -18.69 8.08
N SER A 46 -12.83 -19.58 7.34
CA SER A 46 -12.71 -19.61 5.86
C SER A 46 -13.19 -18.32 5.22
N MET A 47 -14.38 -17.85 5.63
CA MET A 47 -14.98 -16.60 5.14
C MET A 47 -14.10 -15.39 5.48
N CYS A 48 -13.50 -15.36 6.67
CA CYS A 48 -12.54 -14.34 7.07
C CYS A 48 -11.32 -14.33 6.14
N LYS A 49 -10.70 -15.50 5.89
CA LYS A 49 -9.55 -15.57 4.98
C LYS A 49 -9.89 -15.12 3.59
N GLU A 50 -10.98 -15.62 3.02
CA GLU A 50 -11.42 -15.25 1.67
C GLU A 50 -11.68 -13.75 1.54
N THR A 51 -12.39 -13.17 2.50
CA THR A 51 -12.72 -11.73 2.50
C THR A 51 -11.47 -10.87 2.59
N ILE A 52 -10.55 -11.18 3.51
CA ILE A 52 -9.34 -10.37 3.69
C ILE A 52 -8.37 -10.57 2.52
N MET A 53 -8.20 -11.80 2.03
CA MET A 53 -7.35 -12.05 0.86
C MET A 53 -7.86 -11.35 -0.39
N TYR A 54 -9.18 -11.32 -0.60
CA TYR A 54 -9.79 -10.55 -1.68
C TYR A 54 -9.49 -9.04 -1.54
N GLY A 55 -9.67 -8.48 -0.34
CA GLY A 55 -9.35 -7.07 -0.08
C GLY A 55 -7.88 -6.73 -0.33
N ILE A 56 -6.96 -7.61 0.08
CA ILE A 56 -5.51 -7.46 -0.20
C ILE A 56 -5.25 -7.46 -1.70
N GLN A 57 -5.88 -8.38 -2.45
CA GLN A 57 -5.68 -8.46 -3.89
C GLN A 57 -6.19 -7.21 -4.62
N VAL A 58 -7.35 -6.68 -4.22
CA VAL A 58 -7.85 -5.40 -4.74
C VAL A 58 -6.90 -4.25 -4.42
N ALA A 59 -6.32 -4.21 -3.21
CA ALA A 59 -5.36 -3.18 -2.84
C ALA A 59 -4.04 -3.29 -3.65
N ILE A 60 -3.55 -4.50 -3.91
CA ILE A 60 -2.39 -4.74 -4.77
C ILE A 60 -2.66 -4.23 -6.18
N GLU A 61 -3.80 -4.62 -6.78
CA GLU A 61 -4.18 -4.15 -8.12
C GLU A 61 -4.31 -2.63 -8.19
N PHE A 62 -4.83 -2.00 -7.14
CA PHE A 62 -4.91 -0.53 -7.06
C PHE A 62 -3.51 0.09 -7.12
N VAL A 63 -2.59 -0.39 -6.28
CA VAL A 63 -1.20 0.12 -6.25
C VAL A 63 -0.47 -0.14 -7.57
N GLU A 64 -0.70 -1.28 -8.23
CA GLU A 64 -0.10 -1.60 -9.53
C GLU A 64 -0.55 -0.65 -10.64
N LYS A 65 -1.85 -0.33 -10.67
CA LYS A 65 -2.46 0.49 -11.73
C LYS A 65 -2.24 2.00 -11.53
N GLU A 66 -1.95 2.43 -10.31
CA GLU A 66 -1.74 3.85 -9.99
C GLU A 66 -0.49 4.40 -10.67
N ASP A 67 -0.57 5.58 -11.31
CA ASP A 67 0.64 6.27 -11.81
C ASP A 67 1.33 7.00 -10.64
N SER A 68 2.52 6.50 -10.24
CA SER A 68 3.26 7.02 -9.09
C SER A 68 3.55 8.52 -9.20
N THR A 69 3.77 9.03 -10.41
CA THR A 69 4.15 10.44 -10.61
C THR A 69 2.92 11.35 -10.59
N ALA A 70 1.79 10.88 -11.12
CA ALA A 70 0.52 11.60 -11.05
C ALA A 70 -0.03 11.63 -9.61
N ALA A 71 0.01 10.49 -8.91
CA ALA A 71 -0.40 10.38 -7.51
C ALA A 71 0.42 11.30 -6.59
N CYS A 72 1.74 11.30 -6.74
CA CYS A 72 2.61 12.11 -5.90
C CYS A 72 2.53 13.62 -6.21
N ARG A 73 2.27 13.99 -7.47
CA ARG A 73 2.04 15.38 -7.88
C ARG A 73 0.68 15.94 -7.43
N SER A 74 -0.34 15.10 -7.28
CA SER A 74 -1.61 15.53 -6.70
C SER A 74 -1.50 15.67 -5.18
N GLY A 75 -0.78 14.74 -4.53
CA GLY A 75 -0.52 14.76 -3.09
C GLY A 75 0.30 15.97 -2.62
N SER A 76 1.29 16.41 -3.39
CA SER A 76 2.12 17.59 -3.05
C SER A 76 1.33 18.92 -3.02
N LYS A 77 0.13 18.94 -3.61
CA LYS A 77 -0.78 20.10 -3.59
C LYS A 77 -1.71 20.10 -2.37
N HIS A 78 -1.80 18.98 -1.63
CA HIS A 78 -2.64 18.86 -0.44
C HIS A 78 -1.97 19.49 0.79
N SER A 79 -2.72 20.22 1.62
CA SER A 79 -2.19 20.95 2.79
C SER A 79 -1.44 20.07 3.80
N VAL A 80 -1.76 18.78 3.90
CA VAL A 80 -1.13 17.84 4.86
C VAL A 80 0.37 17.65 4.59
N VAL A 81 0.80 17.77 3.33
CA VAL A 81 2.22 17.65 2.95
C VAL A 81 3.01 18.92 3.28
N LYS A 82 2.35 20.08 3.38
CA LYS A 82 3.01 21.35 3.69
C LYS A 82 3.58 21.39 5.11
N GLU A 83 2.97 20.67 6.05
CA GLU A 83 3.45 20.58 7.44
C GLU A 83 4.72 19.72 7.60
N PHE A 84 4.92 18.71 6.75
CA PHE A 84 6.10 17.83 6.82
C PHE A 84 7.36 18.38 6.14
N ALA A 85 7.24 19.45 5.36
CA ALA A 85 8.35 20.04 4.59
C ALA A 85 8.96 21.29 5.26
N MET A 86 8.69 21.52 6.54
CA MET A 86 9.14 22.68 7.31
C MET A 86 10.09 22.36 8.47
N ASP A 87 10.65 21.14 8.51
CA ASP A 87 11.78 20.76 9.38
C ASP A 87 13.01 20.38 8.56
#